data_AF-A0AAE3CXX8-F1
#
_entry.id   AF-A0AAE3CXX8-F1
#
_cell.length_a   1.000
_cell.length_b   1.000
_cell.length_c   1.000
_cell.angle_alpha   90.00
_cell.angle_beta   90.00
_cell.angle_gamma   90.00
#
_symmetry.space_group_name_H-M   'P 1'
#
loop_
_entity.id
_entity.type
_entity.pdbx_description
1 polymer ?
#
loop_
_entity_poly.entity_id
_entity_poly.type
_entity_poly.pdbx_seq_one_letter_code
_entity_poly.pdbx_strand_id
1 'polypeptide(L)'
;MKPIKNSRDCMPRKISGAEFNQKLRITASNIVNTQCFLTKGVIDFSLPEFDIPEGYRLVKSRRKQQYRLIANGEKPETIYLVELKFRQDIVMGKTTCTQIKVWRSTVHQYIEIIKELPRKFFVYLLNSYCIMVTDEEQTDAGQRFWEMMISWAFDKKYYVYASNSEEEDRPLSLIKDMDDFYLNWVDLYWGKDIELHTHRLVVISKMPLISAE
;
A
#
# COMPACT_ATOMS: atom_id res chain seq x y z
N MET A 1 -16.72 37.03 32.70
CA MET A 1 -17.11 36.59 31.34
C MET A 1 -15.92 36.76 30.41
N LYS A 2 -15.34 35.67 29.91
CA LYS A 2 -14.33 35.65 28.84
C LYS A 2 -14.99 35.01 27.62
N PRO A 3 -14.77 35.50 26.39
CA PRO A 3 -15.40 34.92 25.21
C PRO A 3 -14.77 33.56 24.89
N ILE A 4 -15.64 32.58 24.66
CA ILE A 4 -15.31 31.24 24.19
C ILE A 4 -14.79 31.37 22.75
N LYS A 5 -13.55 30.94 22.50
CA LYS A 5 -13.00 30.79 21.16
C LYS A 5 -13.82 29.71 20.43
N ASN A 6 -14.53 30.10 19.38
CA ASN A 6 -15.16 29.19 18.43
C ASN A 6 -14.10 28.23 17.85
N SER A 7 -14.23 26.94 18.15
CA SER A 7 -13.45 25.86 17.57
C SER A 7 -13.89 25.64 16.12
N ARG A 8 -13.19 26.29 15.18
CA ARG A 8 -13.28 26.01 13.74
C ARG A 8 -12.33 24.88 13.35
N ASP A 9 -12.51 23.69 13.87
CA ASP A 9 -11.70 22.52 13.47
C ASP A 9 -12.55 21.26 13.24
N CYS A 10 -13.79 21.44 12.76
CA CYS A 10 -14.66 20.35 12.29
C CYS A 10 -14.81 20.38 10.76
N MET A 11 -13.68 20.40 10.06
CA MET A 11 -13.64 20.13 8.62
C MET A 11 -12.61 19.02 8.41
N PRO A 12 -12.95 17.90 7.74
CA PRO A 12 -11.96 16.89 7.41
C PRO A 12 -10.88 17.56 6.56
N ARG A 13 -9.66 17.62 7.10
CA ARG A 13 -8.50 18.10 6.35
C ARG A 13 -8.34 17.16 5.17
N LYS A 14 -8.70 17.64 3.99
CA LYS A 14 -8.44 16.96 2.72
C LYS A 14 -6.92 16.97 2.58
N ILE A 15 -6.27 15.90 3.03
CA ILE A 15 -4.88 15.62 2.66
C ILE A 15 -4.85 15.81 1.14
N SER A 16 -3.93 16.64 0.65
CA SER A 16 -3.75 16.86 -0.77
C SER A 16 -3.41 15.51 -1.39
N GLY A 17 -4.42 14.73 -1.74
CA GLY A 17 -4.27 13.47 -2.43
C GLY A 17 -3.45 13.80 -3.64
N ALA A 18 -2.18 13.38 -3.59
CA ALA A 18 -1.07 13.88 -4.39
C ALA A 18 -1.53 14.14 -5.82
N GLU A 19 -1.08 15.21 -6.49
CA GLU A 19 -1.49 15.60 -7.86
C GLU A 19 -1.73 14.42 -8.84
N PHE A 20 -0.99 13.32 -8.63
CA PHE A 20 -1.21 12.01 -9.21
C PHE A 20 -2.66 11.46 -9.14
N ASN A 21 -3.32 11.46 -7.98
CA ASN A 21 -4.71 11.02 -7.82
C ASN A 21 -5.65 11.86 -8.69
N GLN A 22 -5.38 13.15 -8.82
CA GLN A 22 -6.14 14.03 -9.71
C GLN A 22 -5.90 13.68 -11.19
N LYS A 23 -4.65 13.42 -11.57
CA LYS A 23 -4.26 13.02 -12.94
C LYS A 23 -4.90 11.70 -13.39
N LEU A 24 -5.03 10.72 -12.51
CA LEU A 24 -5.68 9.45 -12.86
C LEU A 24 -7.20 9.46 -12.70
N ARG A 25 -7.76 10.35 -11.87
CA ARG A 25 -9.21 10.45 -11.68
C ARG A 25 -9.93 11.10 -12.86
N ILE A 26 -9.30 12.06 -13.54
CA ILE A 26 -9.91 12.74 -14.69
C ILE A 26 -9.61 11.93 -15.96
N THR A 27 -10.63 11.39 -16.62
CA THR A 27 -10.50 10.52 -17.81
C THR A 27 -9.52 11.06 -18.86
N ALA A 28 -9.67 12.32 -19.28
CA ALA A 28 -8.78 12.91 -20.27
C ALA A 28 -7.31 12.95 -19.80
N SER A 29 -7.07 13.26 -18.52
CA SER A 29 -5.73 13.27 -17.94
C SER A 29 -5.18 11.85 -17.76
N ASN A 30 -6.03 10.88 -17.42
CA ASN A 30 -5.68 9.48 -17.27
C ASN A 30 -5.22 8.89 -18.61
N ILE A 31 -5.96 9.14 -19.70
CA ILE A 31 -5.59 8.69 -21.05
C ILE A 31 -4.20 9.20 -21.42
N VAL A 32 -3.96 10.51 -21.28
CA VAL A 32 -2.65 11.12 -21.58
C VAL A 32 -1.54 10.56 -20.69
N ASN A 33 -1.82 10.37 -19.39
CA ASN A 33 -0.86 9.79 -18.45
C ASN A 33 -0.52 8.33 -18.81
N THR A 34 -1.53 7.56 -19.20
CA THR A 34 -1.41 6.15 -19.56
C THR A 34 -0.63 5.99 -20.86
N GLN A 35 -0.93 6.80 -21.88
CA GLN A 35 -0.15 6.85 -23.11
C GLN A 35 1.31 7.21 -22.83
N CYS A 36 1.58 8.25 -22.03
CA CYS A 36 2.94 8.62 -21.65
C CYS A 36 3.67 7.48 -20.91
N PHE A 37 2.98 6.77 -20.02
CA PHE A 37 3.52 5.61 -19.31
C PHE A 37 3.89 4.47 -20.26
N LEU A 38 3.03 4.15 -21.23
CA LEU A 38 3.25 3.13 -22.25
C LEU A 38 4.44 3.48 -23.16
N THR A 39 4.49 4.72 -23.67
CA THR A 39 5.58 5.19 -24.55
C THR A 39 6.95 5.17 -23.87
N LYS A 40 7.01 5.35 -22.54
CA LYS A 40 8.26 5.25 -21.77
C LYS A 40 8.82 3.83 -21.66
N GLY A 41 8.05 2.82 -22.06
CA GLY A 41 8.44 1.42 -22.12
C GLY A 41 7.87 0.60 -20.97
N VAL A 42 7.15 -0.45 -21.33
CA VAL A 42 6.54 -1.42 -20.42
C VAL A 42 6.84 -2.85 -20.87
N ILE A 43 6.59 -3.80 -19.99
CA ILE A 43 6.49 -5.23 -20.29
C ILE A 43 5.15 -5.74 -19.81
N ASP A 44 4.59 -6.71 -20.51
CA ASP A 44 3.40 -7.40 -20.05
C ASP A 44 3.74 -8.21 -18.81
N PHE A 45 2.81 -8.22 -17.85
CA PHE A 45 3.01 -8.84 -16.56
C PHE A 45 1.79 -9.66 -16.19
N SER A 46 2.00 -10.95 -15.93
CA SER A 46 0.96 -11.83 -15.40
C SER A 46 1.07 -11.88 -13.88
N LEU A 47 0.00 -11.49 -13.19
CA LEU A 47 -0.11 -11.65 -11.75
C LEU A 47 -0.61 -13.06 -11.44
N PRO A 48 0.13 -13.87 -10.65
CA PRO A 48 -0.32 -15.21 -10.28
C PRO A 48 -1.73 -15.19 -9.66
N GLU A 49 -2.53 -16.20 -10.01
CA GLU A 49 -3.93 -16.34 -9.56
C GLU A 49 -4.85 -15.17 -9.94
N PHE A 50 -4.50 -14.35 -10.93
CA PHE A 50 -5.35 -13.29 -11.47
C PHE A 50 -5.51 -13.45 -12.98
N ASP A 51 -6.68 -13.91 -13.39
CA ASP A 51 -7.05 -13.94 -14.80
C ASP A 51 -7.39 -12.53 -15.27
N ILE A 52 -6.59 -12.01 -16.21
CA ILE A 52 -6.81 -10.68 -16.78
C ILE A 52 -7.96 -10.80 -17.78
N PRO A 53 -9.10 -10.09 -17.58
CA PRO A 53 -10.21 -10.18 -18.51
C PRO A 53 -9.86 -9.65 -19.89
N GLU A 54 -10.60 -10.11 -20.90
CA GLU A 54 -10.47 -9.58 -22.26
C GLU A 54 -10.68 -8.05 -22.28
N GLY A 55 -9.89 -7.36 -23.11
CA GLY A 55 -9.91 -5.90 -23.16
C GLY A 55 -9.06 -5.22 -22.08
N TYR A 56 -8.34 -5.96 -21.24
CA TYR A 56 -7.42 -5.40 -20.26
C TYR A 56 -6.00 -5.93 -20.43
N ARG A 57 -5.02 -5.17 -19.93
CA ARG A 57 -3.62 -5.61 -19.87
C ARG A 57 -2.97 -5.15 -18.58
N LEU A 58 -2.35 -6.09 -17.87
CA LEU A 58 -1.52 -5.77 -16.72
C LEU A 58 -0.07 -5.64 -17.19
N VAL A 59 0.56 -4.52 -16.85
CA VAL A 59 1.90 -4.18 -17.31
C VAL A 59 2.80 -3.70 -16.19
N LYS A 60 4.10 -3.93 -16.33
CA LYS A 60 5.15 -3.39 -15.46
C LYS A 60 5.99 -2.37 -16.23
N SER A 61 6.31 -1.24 -15.58
CA SER A 61 7.24 -0.26 -16.14
C SER A 61 8.66 -0.85 -16.25
N ARG A 62 9.36 -0.54 -17.34
CA ARG A 62 10.79 -0.86 -17.47
C ARG A 62 11.70 0.07 -16.66
N ARG A 63 11.19 1.24 -16.24
CA ARG A 63 11.99 2.30 -15.61
C ARG A 63 11.77 2.42 -14.10
N LYS A 64 10.67 1.88 -13.59
CA LYS A 64 10.25 2.00 -12.19
C LYS A 64 9.62 0.70 -11.71
N GLN A 65 9.55 0.52 -10.39
CA GLN A 65 8.81 -0.58 -9.78
C GLN A 65 7.32 -0.26 -9.72
N GLN A 66 6.71 0.03 -10.87
CA GLN A 66 5.31 0.42 -11.00
C GLN A 66 4.59 -0.54 -11.93
N TYR A 67 3.42 -0.99 -11.51
CA TYR A 67 2.52 -1.86 -12.25
C TYR A 67 1.20 -1.13 -12.49
N ARG A 68 0.58 -1.38 -13.65
CA ARG A 68 -0.72 -0.80 -14.00
C ARG A 68 -1.60 -1.83 -14.69
N LEU A 69 -2.86 -1.94 -14.25
CA LEU A 69 -3.89 -2.55 -15.06
C LEU A 69 -4.47 -1.48 -15.98
N ILE A 70 -4.46 -1.74 -17.27
CA ILE A 70 -4.88 -0.80 -18.31
C ILE A 70 -6.11 -1.38 -19.01
N ALA A 71 -7.17 -0.57 -19.14
CA ALA A 71 -8.26 -0.85 -20.07
C ALA A 71 -7.77 -0.52 -21.49
N ASN A 72 -7.76 -1.53 -22.36
CA ASN A 72 -7.32 -1.41 -23.74
C ASN A 72 -8.41 -0.76 -24.60
N GLY A 73 -7.99 -0.11 -25.68
CA GLY A 73 -8.84 0.58 -26.64
C GLY A 73 -8.07 1.69 -27.35
N GLU A 74 -8.73 2.46 -28.21
CA GLU A 74 -8.10 3.63 -28.86
C GLU A 74 -7.60 4.66 -27.83
N LYS A 75 -8.26 4.71 -26.66
CA LYS A 75 -7.94 5.60 -25.55
C LYS A 75 -7.63 4.76 -24.31
N PRO A 76 -6.36 4.29 -24.13
CA PRO A 76 -6.02 3.42 -23.02
C PRO A 76 -6.09 4.17 -21.69
N GLU A 77 -6.66 3.53 -20.68
CA GLU A 77 -6.84 4.12 -19.34
C GLU A 77 -6.23 3.23 -18.26
N THR A 78 -5.50 3.83 -17.33
CA THR A 78 -5.05 3.15 -16.11
C THR A 78 -6.25 3.01 -15.19
N ILE A 79 -6.62 1.78 -14.84
CA ILE A 79 -7.75 1.51 -13.91
C ILE A 79 -7.29 1.02 -12.54
N TYR A 80 -6.05 0.53 -12.47
CA TYR A 80 -5.37 0.16 -11.23
C TYR A 80 -3.89 0.53 -11.34
N LEU A 81 -3.29 1.01 -10.27
CA LEU A 81 -1.85 1.23 -10.18
C LEU A 81 -1.33 0.80 -8.82
N VAL A 82 -0.16 0.17 -8.84
CA VAL A 82 0.67 -0.04 -7.65
C VAL A 82 2.11 0.35 -7.95
N GLU A 83 2.74 1.11 -7.05
CA GLU A 83 4.16 1.44 -7.08
C GLU A 83 4.84 0.90 -5.82
N LEU A 84 6.01 0.29 -6.00
CA LEU A 84 6.76 -0.36 -4.94
C LEU A 84 8.02 0.43 -4.59
N LYS A 85 8.44 0.30 -3.34
CA LYS A 85 9.75 0.72 -2.86
C LYS A 85 10.41 -0.47 -2.18
N PHE A 86 11.68 -0.68 -2.49
CA PHE A 86 12.51 -1.66 -1.81
C PHE A 86 13.42 -0.93 -0.82
N ARG A 87 13.55 -1.48 0.37
CA ARG A 87 14.28 -0.89 1.50
C ARG A 87 15.15 -1.92 2.18
N GLN A 88 16.22 -1.49 2.84
CA GLN A 88 17.12 -2.35 3.61
C GLN A 88 17.33 -1.84 5.04
N ASP A 89 16.69 -0.72 5.38
CA ASP A 89 16.79 0.00 6.65
C ASP A 89 15.66 -0.35 7.64
N ILE A 90 14.77 -1.29 7.28
CA ILE A 90 13.66 -1.73 8.13
C ILE A 90 14.00 -3.01 8.90
N VAL A 91 14.56 -3.99 8.20
CA VAL A 91 14.96 -5.28 8.77
C VAL A 91 16.43 -5.49 8.41
N MET A 92 17.28 -5.49 9.44
CA MET A 92 18.73 -5.54 9.25
C MET A 92 19.15 -6.75 8.41
N GLY A 93 19.94 -6.49 7.37
CA GLY A 93 20.45 -7.52 6.45
C GLY A 93 19.40 -8.12 5.51
N LYS A 94 18.18 -7.59 5.45
CA LYS A 94 17.10 -8.06 4.55
C LYS A 94 16.57 -6.93 3.68
N THR A 95 16.19 -7.27 2.45
CA THR A 95 15.46 -6.33 1.59
C THR A 95 13.96 -6.49 1.85
N THR A 96 13.30 -5.40 2.20
CA THR A 96 11.85 -5.33 2.42
C THR A 96 11.15 -4.68 1.23
N CYS A 97 9.89 -5.06 1.00
CA CYS A 97 9.04 -4.50 -0.03
C CYS A 97 7.88 -3.71 0.59
N THR A 98 7.66 -2.49 0.12
CA THR A 98 6.55 -1.63 0.55
C THR A 98 5.74 -1.19 -0.67
N GLN A 99 4.41 -1.24 -0.57
CA GLN A 99 3.52 -0.62 -1.54
C GLN A 99 3.40 0.87 -1.22
N ILE A 100 4.22 1.71 -1.85
CA ILE A 100 4.26 3.16 -1.55
C ILE A 100 3.19 3.97 -2.29
N LYS A 101 2.45 3.34 -3.20
CA LYS A 101 1.35 3.98 -3.93
C LYS A 101 0.38 2.94 -4.41
N VAL A 102 -0.87 3.05 -4.02
CA VAL A 102 -1.95 2.23 -4.55
C VAL A 102 -3.07 3.15 -5.02
N TRP A 103 -3.46 3.02 -6.28
CA TRP A 103 -4.58 3.77 -6.83
C TRP A 103 -5.55 2.84 -7.54
N ARG A 104 -6.84 3.12 -7.36
CA ARG A 104 -7.96 2.39 -7.94
C ARG A 104 -8.90 3.38 -8.61
N SER A 105 -9.34 3.05 -9.82
CA SER A 105 -10.39 3.83 -10.48
C SER A 105 -11.68 3.80 -9.66
N THR A 106 -12.38 4.93 -9.61
CA THR A 106 -13.71 5.04 -9.00
C THR A 106 -14.84 4.85 -10.00
N VAL A 107 -14.52 4.58 -11.28
CA VAL A 107 -15.53 4.37 -12.32
C VAL A 107 -16.20 3.01 -12.10
N HIS A 108 -17.53 3.01 -12.01
CA HIS A 108 -18.33 1.86 -11.60
C HIS A 108 -18.03 0.58 -12.39
N GLN A 109 -17.87 0.69 -13.71
CA GLN A 109 -17.63 -0.44 -14.60
C GLN A 109 -16.32 -1.22 -14.33
N TYR A 110 -15.34 -0.60 -13.64
CA TYR A 110 -14.06 -1.24 -13.35
C TYR A 110 -13.97 -1.83 -11.94
N ILE A 111 -14.90 -1.50 -11.04
CA ILE A 111 -14.83 -1.86 -9.63
C ILE A 111 -14.68 -3.38 -9.47
N GLU A 112 -15.49 -4.15 -10.19
CA GLU A 112 -15.50 -5.62 -10.09
C GLU A 112 -14.15 -6.25 -10.45
N ILE A 113 -13.46 -5.68 -11.44
CA ILE A 113 -12.17 -6.18 -11.94
C ILE A 113 -11.03 -5.82 -10.98
N ILE A 114 -11.07 -4.62 -10.39
CA ILE A 114 -9.97 -4.10 -9.58
C ILE A 114 -10.09 -4.39 -8.08
N LYS A 115 -11.25 -4.87 -7.60
CA LYS A 115 -11.51 -5.02 -6.16
C LYS A 115 -10.51 -5.95 -5.45
N GLU A 116 -10.13 -7.06 -6.10
CA GLU A 116 -9.23 -8.07 -5.51
C GLU A 116 -7.74 -7.77 -5.76
N LEU A 117 -7.42 -6.83 -6.66
CA LEU A 117 -6.04 -6.57 -7.07
C LEU A 117 -5.12 -6.17 -5.92
N PRO A 118 -5.49 -5.28 -4.97
CA PRO A 118 -4.63 -4.97 -3.83
C PRO A 118 -4.16 -6.20 -3.06
N ARG A 119 -5.10 -7.12 -2.76
CA ARG A 119 -4.80 -8.34 -2.02
C ARG A 119 -3.95 -9.29 -2.85
N LYS A 120 -4.28 -9.51 -4.13
CA LYS A 120 -3.50 -10.39 -5.01
C LYS A 120 -2.07 -9.88 -5.21
N PHE A 121 -1.89 -8.57 -5.39
CA PHE A 121 -0.56 -7.97 -5.43
C PHE A 121 0.18 -8.16 -4.12
N PHE A 122 -0.46 -7.90 -2.97
CA PHE A 122 0.17 -8.12 -1.67
C PHE A 122 0.68 -9.56 -1.51
N VAL A 123 -0.15 -10.57 -1.83
CA VAL A 123 0.23 -11.98 -1.75
C VAL A 123 1.39 -12.31 -2.70
N TYR A 124 1.33 -11.84 -3.96
CA TYR A 124 2.41 -12.01 -4.92
C TYR A 124 3.73 -11.42 -4.43
N LEU A 125 3.70 -10.21 -3.88
CA LEU A 125 4.88 -9.51 -3.38
C LEU A 125 5.46 -10.21 -2.15
N LEU A 126 4.61 -10.60 -1.21
CA LEU A 126 5.04 -11.34 -0.03
C LEU A 126 5.66 -12.70 -0.40
N ASN A 127 5.12 -13.37 -1.41
CA ASN A 127 5.71 -14.60 -1.94
C ASN A 127 7.04 -14.37 -2.66
N SER A 128 7.21 -13.23 -3.32
CA SER A 128 8.42 -12.90 -4.08
C SER A 128 9.56 -12.38 -3.22
N TYR A 129 9.26 -11.65 -2.14
CA TYR A 129 10.26 -10.92 -1.35
C TYR A 129 10.29 -11.32 0.13
N CYS A 130 9.43 -12.26 0.55
CA CYS A 130 9.30 -12.80 1.92
C CYS A 130 8.87 -11.80 3.00
N ILE A 131 9.17 -10.51 2.86
CA ILE A 131 8.93 -9.46 3.85
C ILE A 131 8.21 -8.28 3.19
N MET A 132 7.01 -8.01 3.67
CA MET A 132 6.21 -6.83 3.32
C MET A 132 6.14 -5.88 4.50
N VAL A 133 6.20 -4.58 4.23
CA VAL A 133 6.14 -3.55 5.27
C VAL A 133 5.02 -2.57 4.90
N THR A 134 4.30 -2.09 5.92
CA THR A 134 3.32 -1.02 5.74
C THR A 134 3.95 0.20 5.07
N ASP A 135 3.14 0.98 4.38
CA ASP A 135 3.58 2.29 3.91
C ASP A 135 3.58 3.31 5.06
N GLU A 136 4.10 4.50 4.75
CA GLU A 136 4.20 5.63 5.66
C GLU A 136 2.96 6.54 5.55
N GLU A 137 1.96 6.19 4.71
CA GLU A 137 0.77 7.00 4.47
C GLU A 137 -0.32 6.73 5.52
N GLN A 138 -0.61 7.75 6.32
CA GLN A 138 -1.60 7.70 7.39
C GLN A 138 -3.01 8.02 6.87
N THR A 139 -3.62 7.07 6.13
CA THR A 139 -5.02 7.20 5.64
C THR A 139 -5.91 6.10 6.20
N ASP A 140 -7.17 6.41 6.51
CA ASP A 140 -8.14 5.41 7.02
C ASP A 140 -8.30 4.21 6.08
N ALA A 141 -8.28 4.46 4.77
CA ALA A 141 -8.36 3.40 3.76
C ALA A 141 -7.10 2.52 3.73
N GLY A 142 -5.93 3.12 3.94
CA GLY A 142 -4.65 2.42 4.06
C GLY A 142 -4.59 1.58 5.33
N GLN A 143 -4.93 2.17 6.48
CA GLN A 143 -5.02 1.48 7.77
C GLN A 143 -5.93 0.26 7.64
N ARG A 144 -7.14 0.42 7.11
CA ARG A 144 -8.09 -0.69 6.97
C ARG A 144 -7.57 -1.80 6.05
N PHE A 145 -6.88 -1.44 4.98
CA PHE A 145 -6.23 -2.41 4.11
C PHE A 145 -5.13 -3.19 4.86
N TRP A 146 -4.28 -2.50 5.61
CA TRP A 146 -3.20 -3.13 6.38
C TRP A 146 -3.73 -4.02 7.51
N GLU A 147 -4.77 -3.60 8.24
CA GLU A 147 -5.49 -4.44 9.21
C GLU A 147 -5.98 -5.75 8.58
N MET A 148 -6.56 -5.68 7.38
CA MET A 148 -7.00 -6.88 6.65
C MET A 148 -5.82 -7.79 6.26
N MET A 149 -4.69 -7.22 5.84
CA MET A 149 -3.51 -8.02 5.46
C MET A 149 -2.82 -8.63 6.68
N ILE A 150 -2.79 -7.93 7.82
CA ILE A 150 -2.29 -8.44 9.10
C ILE A 150 -3.16 -9.60 9.59
N SER A 151 -4.50 -9.42 9.60
CA SER A 151 -5.44 -10.49 9.93
C SER A 151 -5.25 -11.72 9.05
N TRP A 152 -5.10 -11.52 7.74
CA TRP A 152 -4.80 -12.60 6.79
C TRP A 152 -3.44 -13.27 7.06
N ALA A 153 -2.41 -12.50 7.43
CA ALA A 153 -1.10 -13.05 7.76
C ALA A 153 -1.17 -13.98 8.99
N PHE A 154 -1.94 -13.60 10.02
CA PHE A 154 -2.18 -14.46 11.19
C PHE A 154 -2.93 -15.75 10.85
N ASP A 155 -3.95 -15.70 9.97
CA ASP A 155 -4.62 -16.89 9.45
C ASP A 155 -3.62 -17.84 8.76
N LYS A 156 -2.69 -17.28 7.98
CA LYS A 156 -1.61 -18.02 7.30
C LYS A 156 -0.44 -18.43 8.19
N LYS A 157 -0.49 -18.15 9.49
CA LYS A 157 0.60 -18.42 10.45
C LYS A 157 1.93 -17.78 10.05
N TYR A 158 1.85 -16.62 9.39
CA TYR A 158 2.99 -15.76 9.15
C TYR A 158 3.31 -14.91 10.39
N TYR A 159 4.51 -14.34 10.39
CA TYR A 159 5.02 -13.53 11.49
C TYR A 159 4.70 -12.06 11.24
N VAL A 160 4.22 -11.38 12.27
CA VAL A 160 3.92 -9.95 12.23
C VAL A 160 4.75 -9.25 13.31
N TYR A 161 5.45 -8.19 12.94
CA TYR A 161 6.31 -7.43 13.84
C TYR A 161 5.99 -5.95 13.78
N ALA A 162 6.09 -5.30 14.93
CA ALA A 162 6.12 -3.87 15.09
C ALA A 162 7.57 -3.37 14.99
N SER A 163 7.82 -2.36 14.16
CA SER A 163 9.14 -1.77 13.90
C SER A 163 9.11 -0.26 14.10
N ASN A 164 9.83 0.23 15.11
CA ASN A 164 9.91 1.65 15.46
C ASN A 164 11.28 2.23 15.08
N SER A 165 11.31 3.21 14.16
CA SER A 165 12.60 3.81 13.75
C SER A 165 13.16 4.85 14.72
N GLU A 166 12.43 5.17 15.80
CA GLU A 166 12.92 6.06 16.85
C GLU A 166 13.89 5.34 17.81
N GLU A 167 13.87 4.01 17.81
CA GLU A 167 14.73 3.18 18.65
C GLU A 167 16.04 2.84 17.95
N GLU A 168 17.13 2.83 18.71
CA GLU A 168 18.46 2.42 18.22
C GLU A 168 18.41 0.98 17.70
N ASP A 169 19.06 0.72 16.56
CA ASP A 169 19.02 -0.56 15.83
C ASP A 169 17.65 -1.03 15.31
N ARG A 170 16.58 -0.24 15.52
CA ARG A 170 15.21 -0.49 15.03
C ARG A 170 14.73 -1.92 15.36
N PRO A 171 14.58 -2.27 16.64
CA PRO A 171 14.19 -3.61 17.05
C PRO A 171 12.81 -4.01 16.50
N LEU A 172 12.61 -5.32 16.38
CA LEU A 172 11.34 -5.91 15.95
C LEU A 172 10.64 -6.55 17.15
N SER A 173 9.45 -6.05 17.46
CA SER A 173 8.59 -6.62 18.50
C SER A 173 7.54 -7.52 17.87
N LEU A 174 7.48 -8.79 18.26
CA LEU A 174 6.50 -9.74 17.73
C LEU A 174 5.08 -9.38 18.18
N ILE A 175 4.17 -9.27 17.23
CA ILE A 175 2.73 -9.12 17.46
C ILE A 175 2.10 -10.51 17.40
N LYS A 176 1.40 -10.90 18.45
CA LYS A 176 0.96 -12.30 18.65
C LYS A 176 -0.26 -12.66 17.81
N ASP A 177 -1.24 -11.77 17.79
CA ASP A 177 -2.52 -11.95 17.12
C ASP A 177 -3.21 -10.59 16.90
N MET A 178 -4.46 -10.62 16.41
CA MET A 178 -5.24 -9.41 16.16
C MET A 178 -5.65 -8.68 17.44
N ASP A 179 -5.88 -9.40 18.55
CA ASP A 179 -6.30 -8.77 19.80
C ASP A 179 -5.11 -8.00 20.40
N ASP A 180 -3.92 -8.61 20.41
CA ASP A 180 -2.67 -7.94 20.74
C ASP A 180 -2.44 -6.71 19.84
N PHE A 181 -2.64 -6.86 18.53
CA PHE A 181 -2.52 -5.76 17.56
C PHE A 181 -3.43 -4.56 17.92
N TYR A 182 -4.71 -4.80 18.15
CA TYR A 182 -5.67 -3.74 18.46
C TYR A 182 -5.44 -3.11 19.84
N LEU A 183 -5.08 -3.90 20.85
CA LEU A 183 -4.92 -3.40 22.22
C LEU A 183 -3.61 -2.63 22.41
N ASN A 184 -2.52 -3.05 21.75
CA ASN A 184 -1.19 -2.58 22.07
C ASN A 184 -0.49 -1.80 20.94
N TRP A 185 -0.92 -1.95 19.68
CA TRP A 185 -0.13 -1.48 18.54
C TRP A 185 -0.83 -0.47 17.62
N VAL A 186 -2.13 -0.63 17.36
CA VAL A 186 -2.84 0.21 16.36
C VAL A 186 -2.70 1.71 16.64
N ASP A 187 -3.01 2.16 17.85
CA ASP A 187 -2.95 3.59 18.21
C ASP A 187 -1.52 4.14 18.29
N LEU A 188 -0.51 3.26 18.39
CA LEU A 188 0.91 3.66 18.38
C LEU A 188 1.47 3.79 16.97
N TYR A 189 0.92 3.04 16.00
CA TYR A 189 1.44 2.92 14.63
C TYR A 189 0.58 3.66 13.60
N TRP A 190 -0.70 3.88 13.90
CA TRP A 190 -1.60 4.72 13.11
C TRP A 190 -2.19 5.83 13.97
N GLY A 191 -2.04 7.08 13.51
CA GLY A 191 -2.49 8.23 14.27
C GLY A 191 -2.31 9.55 13.55
N LYS A 192 -2.69 10.64 14.23
CA LYS A 192 -2.72 11.99 13.65
C LYS A 192 -1.37 12.70 13.65
N ASP A 193 -0.42 12.22 14.45
CA ASP A 193 0.91 12.81 14.54
C ASP A 193 1.81 12.26 13.42
N ILE A 194 1.95 13.03 12.35
CA ILE A 194 2.68 12.57 11.15
C ILE A 194 4.16 12.39 11.46
N GLU A 195 4.76 13.19 12.34
CA GLU A 195 6.20 13.07 12.65
C GLU A 195 6.50 11.74 13.36
N LEU A 196 5.59 11.28 14.21
CA LEU A 196 5.72 9.99 14.92
C LEU A 196 5.29 8.79 14.07
N HIS A 197 4.08 8.83 13.50
CA HIS A 197 3.47 7.62 12.91
C HIS A 197 4.03 7.26 11.52
N THR A 198 4.65 8.20 10.80
CA THR A 198 5.32 7.92 9.50
C THR A 198 6.48 6.92 9.66
N HIS A 199 7.01 6.81 10.87
CA HIS A 199 8.25 6.09 11.16
C HIS A 199 8.04 4.74 11.86
N ARG A 200 6.81 4.48 12.30
CA ARG A 200 6.38 3.24 12.96
C ARG A 200 5.67 2.36 11.95
N LEU A 201 6.30 1.23 11.60
CA LEU A 201 5.85 0.36 10.52
C LEU A 201 5.57 -1.05 11.00
N VAL A 202 4.54 -1.69 10.45
CA VAL A 202 4.28 -3.11 10.67
C VAL A 202 4.95 -3.93 9.58
N VAL A 203 5.62 -4.99 9.98
CA VAL A 203 6.36 -5.91 9.12
C VAL A 203 5.63 -7.26 9.10
N ILE A 204 5.26 -7.74 7.92
CA ILE A 204 4.69 -9.08 7.70
C ILE A 204 5.76 -9.93 7.02
N SER A 205 6.11 -11.07 7.62
CA SER A 205 7.17 -11.96 7.16
C SER A 205 6.73 -13.41 7.09
N LYS A 206 7.13 -14.12 6.03
CA LYS A 206 6.92 -15.58 5.88
C LYS A 206 7.87 -16.42 6.75
N MET A 207 8.92 -15.80 7.29
CA MET A 207 9.95 -16.46 8.10
C MET A 207 10.19 -15.69 9.40
N PRO A 208 10.63 -16.35 10.48
CA PRO A 208 10.96 -15.65 11.71
C PRO A 208 12.10 -14.67 11.47
N LEU A 209 11.95 -13.44 11.97
CA LEU A 209 12.96 -12.37 11.88
C LEU A 209 13.71 -12.13 13.19
N ILE A 210 13.17 -12.64 14.29
CA ILE A 210 13.84 -12.70 15.60
C ILE A 210 14.00 -14.17 15.97
N SER A 211 15.09 -14.50 16.66
CA SER A 211 15.28 -15.83 17.23
C SER A 211 14.19 -16.10 18.26
N ALA A 212 13.64 -17.32 18.27
CA ALA A 212 12.80 -17.75 19.38
C ALA A 212 13.69 -17.89 20.61
N GLU A 213 13.42 -17.10 21.65
CA GLU A 213 13.90 -17.38 23.01
C GLU A 213 13.15 -18.57 23.61
#